data_AF-A0A166Z3Y4-F1
#
_entry.id   AF-A0A166Z3Y4-F1
#
_cell.length_a   1.000
_cell.length_b   1.000
_cell.length_c   1.000
_cell.angle_alpha   90.00
_cell.angle_beta   90.00
_cell.angle_gamma   90.00
#
_symmetry.space_group_name_H-M   'P 1'
#
loop_
_entity.id
_entity.type
_entity.pdbx_description
1 polymer ?
#
loop_
_entity_poly.entity_id
_entity_poly.type
_entity_poly.pdbx_seq_one_letter_code
_entity_poly.pdbx_strand_id
1 'polypeptide(L)'
;MALVQCDLGRRFPDSFQTKDDLETALPRARKHIRGILAPLGAKYIREQIQRRATHFLEQIQADNEEYKYPGAASDRLFHASYRHKHQRQEQCACCANCRRSSDLVCETSRGLSCHELGCDDDHLVARERLDRKRELEKMDLVREAQTPSIFLGRVGSGDTVLKSGEERDRLARQYNILSLEMEGAGIWEDLPCIVVKGVCDYADSHKNKQWQHFAAATAASVVKALLERYIQTR
;
A
#
# COMPACT_ATOMS: atom_id res chain seq x y z
N MET A 1 -4.88 -7.81 -14.30
CA MET A 1 -4.68 -8.25 -12.90
C MET A 1 -3.90 -9.54 -12.92
N ALA A 2 -2.74 -9.51 -12.28
CA ALA A 2 -1.84 -10.63 -12.06
C ALA A 2 -1.07 -10.33 -10.76
N LEU A 3 -0.73 -11.36 -10.01
CA LEU A 3 0.32 -11.26 -9.00
C LEU A 3 1.67 -11.46 -9.68
N VAL A 4 2.68 -10.73 -9.24
CA VAL A 4 4.05 -10.83 -9.77
C VAL A 4 4.96 -11.14 -8.61
N GLN A 5 5.71 -12.24 -8.67
CA GLN A 5 6.67 -12.55 -7.63
C GLN A 5 7.91 -11.66 -7.80
N CYS A 6 8.16 -10.77 -6.85
CA CYS A 6 9.18 -9.71 -6.99
C CYS A 6 10.51 -10.02 -6.30
N ASP A 7 10.59 -11.09 -5.51
CA ASP A 7 11.77 -11.48 -4.72
C ASP A 7 12.43 -12.80 -5.15
N LEU A 8 11.93 -13.40 -6.24
CA LEU A 8 12.51 -14.61 -6.81
C LEU A 8 13.57 -14.25 -7.85
N GLY A 9 14.84 -14.43 -7.50
CA GLY A 9 15.97 -13.97 -8.32
C GLY A 9 17.34 -14.35 -7.80
N ARG A 10 18.37 -13.97 -8.56
CA ARG A 10 19.79 -14.08 -8.22
C ARG A 10 20.27 -12.77 -7.61
N ARG A 11 20.78 -12.84 -6.38
CA ARG A 11 21.42 -11.71 -5.71
C ARG A 11 22.92 -11.68 -5.99
N PHE A 12 23.39 -10.58 -6.55
CA PHE A 12 24.79 -10.22 -6.73
C PHE A 12 25.18 -9.16 -5.67
N PRO A 13 26.47 -8.92 -5.43
CA PRO A 13 26.92 -7.91 -4.47
C PRO A 13 26.41 -6.49 -4.74
N ASP A 14 26.14 -6.17 -6.00
CA ASP A 14 25.76 -4.84 -6.50
C ASP A 14 24.31 -4.78 -7.01
N SER A 15 23.66 -5.92 -7.24
CA SER A 15 22.37 -5.97 -7.92
C SER A 15 21.54 -7.20 -7.55
N PHE A 16 20.22 -7.08 -7.65
CA PHE A 16 19.32 -8.23 -7.60
C PHE A 16 18.70 -8.42 -8.99
N GLN A 17 19.05 -9.52 -9.66
CA GLN A 17 18.48 -9.89 -10.94
C GLN A 17 17.38 -10.91 -10.73
N THR A 18 16.16 -10.55 -11.06
CA THR A 18 15.04 -11.49 -10.99
C THR A 18 15.06 -12.46 -12.16
N LYS A 19 14.45 -13.63 -12.00
CA LYS A 19 14.17 -14.50 -13.16
C LYS A 19 13.26 -13.78 -14.16
N ASP A 20 13.37 -14.12 -15.45
CA ASP A 20 12.68 -13.46 -16.57
C ASP A 20 11.19 -13.16 -16.28
N ASP A 21 10.69 -12.06 -16.85
CA ASP A 21 9.31 -11.55 -16.69
C ASP A 21 8.21 -12.57 -17.05
N LEU A 22 8.54 -13.59 -17.86
CA LEU A 22 7.65 -14.68 -18.24
C LEU A 22 7.53 -15.78 -17.18
N GLU A 23 8.56 -15.96 -16.34
CA GLU A 23 8.57 -16.97 -15.26
C GLU A 23 8.04 -16.41 -13.93
N THR A 24 8.16 -15.10 -13.69
CA THR A 24 7.75 -14.44 -12.42
C THR A 24 6.31 -13.92 -12.44
N ALA A 25 5.70 -13.80 -13.62
CA ALA A 25 4.31 -13.41 -13.77
C ALA A 25 3.39 -14.62 -13.57
N LEU A 26 2.66 -14.64 -12.45
CA LEU A 26 1.67 -15.67 -12.22
C LEU A 26 0.62 -15.70 -13.33
N PRO A 27 0.01 -16.87 -13.61
CA PRO A 27 -0.92 -17.04 -14.72
C PRO A 27 -1.99 -15.95 -14.73
N ARG A 28 -2.30 -15.44 -15.93
CA ARG A 28 -3.38 -14.45 -16.10
C ARG A 28 -4.66 -14.98 -15.47
N ALA A 29 -5.39 -14.10 -14.78
CA ALA A 29 -6.67 -14.44 -14.18
C ALA A 29 -7.61 -15.17 -15.17
N ARG A 30 -8.26 -16.24 -14.70
CA ARG A 30 -9.19 -17.06 -15.49
C ARG A 30 -10.31 -16.19 -16.09
N LYS A 31 -10.90 -16.62 -17.22
CA LYS A 31 -11.89 -15.82 -17.99
C LYS A 31 -13.07 -15.36 -17.12
N HIS A 32 -13.56 -16.20 -16.22
CA HIS A 32 -14.67 -15.84 -15.32
C HIS A 32 -14.29 -14.71 -14.35
N ILE A 33 -13.09 -14.74 -13.75
CA ILE A 33 -12.57 -13.66 -12.89
C ILE A 33 -12.45 -12.36 -13.67
N ARG A 34 -11.94 -12.42 -14.90
CA ARG A 34 -11.87 -11.25 -15.79
C ARG A 34 -13.27 -10.67 -16.09
N GLY A 35 -14.27 -11.53 -16.25
CA GLY A 35 -15.67 -11.11 -16.40
C GLY A 35 -16.21 -10.35 -15.18
N ILE A 36 -15.87 -10.79 -13.96
CA ILE A 36 -16.25 -10.11 -12.72
C ILE A 36 -15.59 -8.73 -12.61
N LEU A 37 -14.32 -8.62 -13.02
CA LEU A 37 -13.51 -7.43 -12.85
C LEU A 37 -13.67 -6.39 -13.97
N ALA A 38 -13.99 -6.81 -15.20
CA ALA A 38 -14.09 -5.91 -16.35
C ALA A 38 -15.05 -4.72 -16.12
N PRO A 39 -16.24 -4.90 -15.51
CA PRO A 39 -17.12 -3.78 -15.17
C PRO A 39 -16.49 -2.73 -14.26
N LEU A 40 -15.54 -3.11 -13.40
CA LEU A 40 -14.83 -2.17 -12.52
C LEU A 40 -13.90 -1.22 -13.32
N GLY A 41 -13.72 -1.45 -14.62
CA GLY A 41 -13.10 -0.48 -15.54
C GLY A 41 -13.96 0.77 -15.77
N ALA A 42 -15.29 0.66 -15.63
CA ALA A 42 -16.20 1.79 -15.80
C ALA A 42 -16.29 2.66 -14.54
N LYS A 43 -16.17 3.99 -14.71
CA LYS A 43 -16.18 4.97 -13.61
C LYS A 43 -17.42 4.83 -12.72
N TYR A 44 -18.61 4.80 -13.33
CA TYR A 44 -19.88 4.67 -12.61
C TYR A 44 -19.95 3.40 -11.73
N ILE A 45 -19.42 2.28 -12.22
CA ILE A 45 -19.40 1.03 -11.45
C ILE A 45 -18.43 1.13 -10.27
N ARG A 46 -17.24 1.73 -10.46
CA ARG A 46 -16.32 1.97 -9.35
C ARG A 46 -16.95 2.86 -8.29
N GLU A 47 -17.59 3.96 -8.68
CA GLU A 47 -18.27 4.87 -7.75
C GLU A 47 -19.38 4.15 -6.97
N GLN A 48 -20.12 3.25 -7.61
CA GLN A 48 -21.11 2.41 -6.93
C GLN A 48 -20.46 1.52 -5.85
N ILE A 49 -19.37 0.81 -6.19
CA ILE A 49 -18.64 -0.03 -5.23
C ILE A 49 -18.04 0.81 -4.10
N GLN A 50 -17.46 1.99 -4.41
CA GLN A 50 -16.91 2.90 -3.41
C GLN A 50 -17.97 3.38 -2.42
N ARG A 51 -19.17 3.74 -2.89
CA ARG A 51 -20.30 4.14 -2.02
C ARG A 51 -20.75 2.99 -1.12
N ARG A 52 -20.90 1.77 -1.65
CA ARG A 52 -21.25 0.59 -0.85
C ARG A 52 -20.17 0.22 0.16
N ALA A 53 -18.92 0.25 -0.25
CA ALA A 53 -17.78 0.00 0.64
C ALA A 53 -17.70 1.03 1.77
N THR A 54 -17.94 2.32 1.47
CA THR A 54 -18.00 3.38 2.50
C THR A 54 -19.07 3.06 3.53
N HIS A 55 -20.28 2.70 3.08
CA HIS A 55 -21.37 2.33 3.99
C HIS A 55 -21.01 1.13 4.89
N PHE A 56 -20.37 0.08 4.36
CA PHE A 56 -19.93 -1.05 5.18
C PHE A 56 -18.80 -0.71 6.13
N LEU A 57 -17.90 0.19 5.73
CA LEU A 57 -16.84 0.66 6.60
C LEU A 57 -17.42 1.43 7.79
N GLU A 58 -18.42 2.29 7.56
CA GLU A 58 -19.13 3.00 8.64
C GLU A 58 -19.79 2.04 9.63
N GLN A 59 -20.35 0.92 9.16
CA GLN A 59 -20.91 -0.12 10.04
C GLN A 59 -19.83 -0.76 10.92
N ILE A 60 -18.70 -1.16 10.34
CA ILE A 60 -17.58 -1.75 11.10
C ILE A 60 -17.04 -0.75 12.14
N GLN A 61 -16.96 0.53 11.77
CA GLN A 61 -16.46 1.62 12.62
C GLN A 61 -17.45 2.05 13.70
N ALA A 62 -18.74 1.79 13.54
CA ALA A 62 -19.73 2.04 14.59
C ALA A 62 -19.59 1.02 15.73
N ASP A 63 -19.17 -0.21 15.39
CA ASP A 63 -19.05 -1.31 16.35
C ASP A 63 -17.67 -1.36 17.02
N ASN A 64 -16.61 -0.83 16.38
CA ASN A 64 -15.24 -0.88 16.92
C ASN A 64 -14.38 0.32 16.50
N GLU A 65 -13.90 1.07 17.50
CA GLU A 65 -13.04 2.25 17.37
C GLU A 65 -11.66 1.96 16.75
N GLU A 66 -11.18 0.71 16.81
CA GLU A 66 -9.91 0.30 16.25
C GLU A 66 -9.84 0.48 14.72
N TYR A 67 -10.99 0.45 14.03
CA TYR A 67 -11.08 0.57 12.58
C TYR A 67 -11.32 2.01 12.09
N LYS A 68 -11.26 3.01 12.98
CA LYS A 68 -11.49 4.42 12.60
C LYS A 68 -10.46 4.90 11.60
N TYR A 69 -10.90 5.85 10.79
CA TYR A 69 -10.05 6.54 9.83
C TYR A 69 -8.95 7.35 10.55
N PRO A 70 -7.65 7.07 10.32
CA PRO A 70 -6.55 7.77 11.02
C PRO A 70 -6.37 9.24 10.62
N GLY A 71 -7.10 9.73 9.62
CA GLY A 71 -7.00 11.10 9.11
C GLY A 71 -5.90 11.31 8.07
N ALA A 72 -6.06 12.33 7.21
CA ALA A 72 -5.10 12.65 6.15
C ALA A 72 -3.74 13.11 6.69
N ALA A 73 -3.69 13.68 7.90
CA ALA A 73 -2.42 14.03 8.54
C ALA A 73 -1.52 12.80 8.81
N SER A 74 -2.13 11.63 9.01
CA SER A 74 -1.44 10.37 9.26
C SER A 74 -0.98 9.67 7.97
N ASP A 75 -1.43 10.11 6.79
CA ASP A 75 -1.01 9.60 5.48
C ASP A 75 0.30 10.28 5.07
N ARG A 76 1.42 9.75 5.56
CA ARG A 76 2.76 10.30 5.36
C ARG A 76 3.57 9.37 4.44
N LEU A 77 3.91 9.88 3.26
CA LEU A 77 4.82 9.25 2.30
C LEU A 77 6.01 10.19 2.14
N PHE A 78 7.21 9.67 2.40
CA PHE A 78 8.43 10.45 2.20
C PHE A 78 9.01 10.19 0.81
N HIS A 79 9.85 11.12 0.35
CA HIS A 79 10.66 10.92 -0.85
C HIS A 79 11.47 9.62 -0.73
N ALA A 80 11.58 8.88 -1.84
CA ALA A 80 12.19 7.55 -1.85
C ALA A 80 13.62 7.51 -1.29
N SER A 81 14.40 8.57 -1.51
CA SER A 81 15.77 8.74 -1.03
C SER A 81 15.86 9.27 0.41
N TYR A 82 14.74 9.70 1.02
CA TYR A 82 14.73 10.26 2.36
C TYR A 82 14.80 9.16 3.42
N ARG A 83 15.89 9.17 4.18
CA ARG A 83 16.26 8.06 5.05
C ARG A 83 15.66 8.17 6.44
N HIS A 84 15.04 7.08 6.88
CA HIS A 84 14.56 6.93 8.25
C HIS A 84 15.73 6.61 9.20
N LYS A 85 16.23 7.65 9.87
CA LYS A 85 17.39 7.62 10.79
C LYS A 85 17.29 8.75 11.80
N HIS A 86 18.17 8.79 12.81
CA HIS A 86 18.29 9.97 13.67
C HIS A 86 18.64 11.19 12.82
N GLN A 87 17.77 12.20 12.81
CA GLN A 87 17.98 13.41 12.00
C GLN A 87 18.89 14.42 12.70
N ARG A 88 18.93 14.42 14.03
CA ARG A 88 19.83 15.29 14.80
C ARG A 88 21.20 14.64 14.92
N GLN A 89 22.25 15.35 14.50
CA GLN A 89 23.63 14.83 14.46
C GLN A 89 24.14 14.38 15.84
N GLU A 90 23.69 15.05 16.90
CA GLU A 90 24.07 14.77 18.29
C GLU A 90 23.55 13.43 18.82
N GLN A 91 22.53 12.84 18.18
CA GLN A 91 21.90 11.60 18.65
C GLN A 91 22.64 10.33 18.21
N CYS A 92 23.36 10.35 17.08
CA CYS A 92 24.24 9.24 16.69
C CYS A 92 25.29 9.66 15.66
N ALA A 93 26.57 9.44 15.98
CA ALA A 93 27.68 9.61 15.03
C ALA A 93 27.49 8.77 13.74
N CYS A 94 26.91 7.58 13.87
CA CYS A 94 26.56 6.72 12.74
C CYS A 94 25.59 7.36 11.74
N CYS A 95 24.52 7.98 12.25
CA CYS A 95 23.47 8.59 11.45
C CYS A 95 23.89 9.95 10.91
N ALA A 96 24.82 10.63 11.59
CA ALA A 96 25.43 11.87 11.11
C ALA A 96 26.27 11.65 9.83
N ASN A 97 26.90 10.49 9.71
CA ASN A 97 27.72 10.13 8.54
C ASN A 97 26.95 9.44 7.41
N CYS A 98 25.68 9.13 7.63
CA CYS A 98 24.81 8.48 6.66
C CYS A 98 24.32 9.51 5.61
N ARG A 99 24.95 9.51 4.43
CA ARG A 99 24.67 10.47 3.34
C ARG A 99 24.20 9.80 2.05
N ARG A 100 24.62 8.56 1.80
CA ARG A 100 24.24 7.75 0.63
C ARG A 100 23.15 6.74 1.03
N SER A 101 22.44 6.22 0.04
CA SER A 101 21.44 5.15 0.26
C SER A 101 22.07 3.85 0.77
N SER A 102 23.31 3.56 0.36
CA SER A 102 24.09 2.40 0.79
C SER A 102 24.65 2.49 2.21
N ASP A 103 24.66 3.68 2.82
CA ASP A 103 25.30 3.86 4.12
C ASP A 103 24.52 3.16 5.23
N LEU A 104 25.23 2.70 6.26
CA LEU A 104 24.59 2.05 7.40
C LEU A 104 23.81 3.07 8.25
N VAL A 105 22.59 2.70 8.60
CA VAL A 105 21.79 3.38 9.62
C VAL A 105 21.72 2.48 10.84
N CYS A 106 21.86 3.07 12.04
CA CYS A 106 21.87 2.28 13.27
C CYS A 106 20.56 1.53 13.48
N GLU A 107 20.70 0.36 14.09
CA GLU A 107 19.60 -0.54 14.37
C GLU A 107 18.55 0.10 15.29
N THR A 108 18.99 0.90 16.27
CA THR A 108 18.10 1.63 17.20
C THR A 108 17.08 2.47 16.45
N SER A 109 17.50 3.21 15.42
CA SER A 109 16.58 4.09 14.68
C SER A 109 15.53 3.33 13.87
N ARG A 110 15.78 2.07 13.50
CA ARG A 110 14.85 1.28 12.67
C ARG A 110 13.54 0.92 13.38
N GLY A 111 13.53 0.99 14.71
CA GLY A 111 12.36 0.71 15.55
C GLY A 111 11.62 1.95 16.02
N LEU A 112 12.20 3.14 15.86
CA LEU A 112 11.64 4.39 16.33
C LEU A 112 10.64 4.96 15.33
N SER A 113 9.75 5.82 15.80
CA SER A 113 8.80 6.55 14.96
C SER A 113 9.47 7.75 14.27
N CYS A 114 8.80 8.24 13.22
CA CYS A 114 9.23 9.48 12.55
C CYS A 114 9.30 10.67 13.51
N HIS A 115 8.41 10.71 14.50
CA HIS A 115 8.40 11.77 15.52
C HIS A 115 9.63 11.69 16.44
N GLU A 116 9.96 10.49 16.93
CA GLU A 116 11.13 10.28 17.81
C GLU A 116 12.45 10.57 17.09
N LEU A 117 12.55 10.21 15.81
CA LEU A 117 13.74 10.50 14.99
C LEU A 117 13.84 11.95 14.53
N GLY A 118 12.75 12.72 14.64
CA GLY A 118 12.65 14.08 14.12
C GLY A 118 12.67 14.13 12.60
N CYS A 119 11.96 13.22 11.92
CA CYS A 119 11.86 13.25 10.47
C CYS A 119 11.19 14.54 9.98
N ASP A 120 11.82 15.16 8.99
CA ASP A 120 11.44 16.44 8.41
C ASP A 120 10.30 16.31 7.39
N ASP A 121 9.24 17.08 7.61
CA ASP A 121 8.04 17.11 6.77
C ASP A 121 8.27 17.74 5.40
N ASP A 122 9.35 18.51 5.22
CA ASP A 122 9.75 19.06 3.92
C ASP A 122 10.09 17.95 2.90
N HIS A 123 10.36 16.73 3.39
CA HIS A 123 10.58 15.55 2.56
C HIS A 123 9.30 14.74 2.28
N LEU A 124 8.13 15.20 2.70
CA LEU A 124 6.86 14.56 2.37
C LEU A 124 6.49 14.81 0.89
N VAL A 125 6.02 13.76 0.23
CA VAL A 125 5.57 13.84 -1.16
C VAL A 125 4.20 14.52 -1.21
N ALA A 126 4.16 15.68 -1.87
CA ALA A 126 2.92 16.41 -2.15
C ALA A 126 2.00 15.59 -3.07
N ARG A 127 0.71 15.50 -2.70
CA ARG A 127 -0.26 14.64 -3.38
C ARG A 127 -1.63 15.31 -3.38
N GLU A 128 -2.11 15.70 -4.56
CA GLU A 128 -3.40 16.38 -4.75
C GLU A 128 -4.58 15.58 -4.15
N ARG A 129 -4.54 14.24 -4.21
CA ARG A 129 -5.54 13.36 -3.56
C ARG A 129 -5.60 13.60 -2.05
N LEU A 130 -4.46 13.81 -1.41
CA LEU A 130 -4.37 14.04 0.02
C LEU A 130 -4.87 15.43 0.40
N ASP A 131 -4.55 16.44 -0.42
CA ASP A 131 -5.02 17.81 -0.18
C ASP A 131 -6.54 17.90 -0.23
N ARG A 132 -7.18 17.25 -1.21
CA ARG A 132 -8.64 17.10 -1.26
C ARG A 132 -9.22 16.43 -0.01
N LYS A 133 -8.54 15.42 0.55
CA LYS A 133 -9.00 14.77 1.79
C LYS A 133 -8.92 15.71 2.99
N ARG A 134 -7.84 16.49 3.10
CA ARG A 134 -7.68 17.50 4.15
C ARG A 134 -8.74 18.59 4.08
N GLU A 135 -9.13 19.00 2.87
CA GLU A 135 -10.22 19.96 2.65
C GLU A 135 -11.57 19.39 3.12
N LEU A 136 -11.88 18.14 2.75
CA LEU A 136 -13.10 17.46 3.22
C LEU A 136 -13.11 17.33 4.75
N GLU A 137 -11.99 16.98 5.37
CA GLU A 137 -11.85 16.93 6.83
C GLU A 137 -12.11 18.30 7.49
N LYS A 138 -11.60 19.39 6.90
CA LYS A 138 -11.87 20.76 7.39
C LYS A 138 -13.34 21.17 7.26
N MET A 139 -14.06 20.59 6.31
CA MET A 139 -15.50 20.80 6.09
C MET A 139 -16.37 19.84 6.92
N ASP A 140 -15.78 19.04 7.81
CA ASP A 140 -16.45 17.97 8.58
C ASP A 140 -17.10 16.87 7.70
N LEU A 141 -16.63 16.75 6.45
CA LEU A 141 -17.04 15.73 5.48
C LEU A 141 -16.14 14.49 5.60
N VAL A 142 -16.03 13.94 6.82
CA VAL A 142 -15.14 12.80 7.13
C VAL A 142 -15.53 11.57 6.33
N ARG A 143 -16.82 11.36 6.09
CA ARG A 143 -17.36 10.26 5.30
C ARG A 143 -16.83 10.27 3.86
N GLU A 144 -16.84 11.43 3.22
CA GLU A 144 -16.29 11.66 1.90
C GLU A 144 -14.76 11.53 1.92
N ALA A 145 -14.09 12.07 2.95
CA ALA A 145 -12.64 12.00 3.09
C ALA A 145 -12.13 10.55 3.23
N GLN A 146 -12.88 9.68 3.92
CA GLN A 146 -12.52 8.28 4.12
C GLN A 146 -13.01 7.34 3.00
N THR A 147 -13.81 7.83 2.05
CA THR A 147 -14.29 7.01 0.92
C THR A 147 -13.11 6.36 0.19
N PRO A 148 -13.08 5.02 0.04
CA PRO A 148 -11.92 4.32 -0.49
C PRO A 148 -11.72 4.62 -1.98
N SER A 149 -10.46 4.77 -2.39
CA SER A 149 -10.10 4.78 -3.82
C SER A 149 -9.77 3.36 -4.27
N ILE A 150 -10.40 2.90 -5.36
CA ILE A 150 -10.21 1.53 -5.87
C ILE A 150 -9.27 1.57 -7.08
N PHE A 151 -8.16 0.86 -6.96
CA PHE A 151 -7.17 0.69 -8.02
C PHE A 151 -7.16 -0.76 -8.49
N LEU A 152 -7.05 -0.96 -9.81
CA LEU A 152 -7.00 -2.27 -10.45
C LEU A 152 -5.68 -2.39 -11.20
N GLY A 153 -4.86 -3.36 -10.83
CA GLY A 153 -3.55 -3.50 -11.45
C GLY A 153 -2.84 -4.79 -11.08
N ARG A 154 -1.51 -4.78 -11.23
CA ARG A 154 -0.66 -5.87 -10.77
C ARG A 154 -0.25 -5.61 -9.32
N VAL A 155 -0.16 -6.69 -8.56
CA VAL A 155 0.32 -6.67 -7.18
C VAL A 155 1.63 -7.43 -7.15
N GLY A 156 2.68 -6.81 -6.62
CA GLY A 156 3.93 -7.51 -6.35
C GLY A 156 3.80 -8.32 -5.07
N SER A 157 4.32 -9.54 -5.07
CA SER A 157 4.30 -10.47 -3.95
C SER A 157 5.72 -10.95 -3.66
N GLY A 158 6.09 -11.05 -2.38
CA GLY A 158 7.36 -11.63 -1.97
C GLY A 158 7.43 -11.90 -0.47
N ASP A 159 8.35 -12.78 -0.06
CA ASP A 159 8.52 -13.25 1.31
C ASP A 159 9.30 -12.27 2.19
N THR A 160 9.76 -11.15 1.63
CA THR A 160 10.53 -10.12 2.35
C THR A 160 9.73 -8.83 2.53
N VAL A 161 9.70 -8.31 3.77
CA VAL A 161 9.16 -6.97 4.07
C VAL A 161 10.05 -5.92 3.42
N LEU A 162 9.55 -5.24 2.37
CA LEU A 162 10.27 -4.15 1.74
C LEU A 162 10.22 -2.87 2.60
N LYS A 163 11.39 -2.32 2.94
CA LYS A 163 11.55 -1.09 3.71
C LYS A 163 12.55 -0.15 3.04
N SER A 164 12.37 0.07 1.74
CA SER A 164 13.22 0.96 0.94
C SER A 164 12.36 1.61 -0.15
N GLY A 165 12.21 2.93 -0.08
CA GLY A 165 11.45 3.69 -1.06
C GLY A 165 12.06 3.62 -2.46
N GLU A 166 13.40 3.60 -2.56
CA GLU A 166 14.10 3.48 -3.85
C GLU A 166 13.86 2.12 -4.50
N GLU A 167 13.99 1.03 -3.72
CA GLU A 167 13.72 -0.32 -4.22
C GLU A 167 12.24 -0.50 -4.56
N ARG A 168 11.32 0.07 -3.75
CA ARG A 168 9.88 0.08 -4.07
C ARG A 168 9.64 0.71 -5.44
N ASP A 169 10.18 1.90 -5.67
CA ASP A 169 10.01 2.61 -6.93
C ASP A 169 10.65 1.86 -8.11
N ARG A 170 11.79 1.20 -7.89
CA ARG A 170 12.44 0.32 -8.88
C ARG A 170 11.53 -0.84 -9.27
N LEU A 171 11.01 -1.59 -8.29
CA LEU A 171 10.12 -2.73 -8.51
C LEU A 171 8.80 -2.29 -9.15
N ALA A 172 8.24 -1.16 -8.72
CA ALA A 172 7.03 -0.57 -9.29
C ALA A 172 7.18 -0.31 -10.80
N ARG A 173 8.29 0.31 -11.21
CA ARG A 173 8.60 0.57 -12.62
C ARG A 173 8.90 -0.72 -13.39
N GLN A 174 9.72 -1.60 -12.82
CA GLN A 174 10.16 -2.83 -13.47
C GLN A 174 8.97 -3.75 -13.79
N TYR A 175 8.06 -3.96 -12.84
CA TYR A 175 6.96 -4.91 -12.99
C TYR A 175 5.61 -4.30 -13.34
N ASN A 176 5.55 -2.96 -13.38
CA ASN A 176 4.31 -2.20 -13.51
C ASN A 176 3.27 -2.62 -12.45
N ILE A 177 3.71 -2.65 -11.19
CA ILE A 177 2.88 -3.01 -10.02
C ILE A 177 2.35 -1.75 -9.32
N LEU A 178 1.17 -1.88 -8.73
CA LEU A 178 0.51 -0.80 -7.97
C LEU A 178 0.72 -0.91 -6.47
N SER A 179 0.99 -2.12 -5.97
CA SER A 179 1.17 -2.40 -4.55
C SER A 179 2.09 -3.59 -4.34
N LEU A 180 2.64 -3.70 -3.13
CA LEU A 180 3.43 -4.83 -2.66
C LEU A 180 2.72 -5.50 -1.49
N GLU A 181 2.84 -6.82 -1.40
CA GLU A 181 2.32 -7.62 -0.30
C GLU A 181 3.15 -8.91 -0.15
N MET A 182 2.85 -9.76 0.84
CA MET A 182 3.71 -10.89 1.21
C MET A 182 3.02 -12.27 1.23
N GLU A 183 1.74 -12.38 0.87
CA GLU A 183 0.95 -13.59 1.13
C GLU A 183 0.21 -14.12 -0.11
N GLY A 184 0.08 -13.30 -1.15
CA GLY A 184 -0.78 -13.56 -2.30
C GLY A 184 -0.21 -14.58 -3.27
N ALA A 185 1.12 -14.67 -3.43
CA ALA A 185 1.75 -15.57 -4.40
C ALA A 185 1.35 -17.03 -4.18
N GLY A 186 1.38 -17.53 -2.94
CA GLY A 186 1.07 -18.93 -2.64
C GLY A 186 -0.39 -19.31 -2.92
N ILE A 187 -1.35 -18.41 -2.65
CA ILE A 187 -2.79 -18.72 -2.84
C ILE A 187 -3.19 -18.69 -4.32
N TRP A 188 -2.53 -17.85 -5.13
CA TRP A 188 -2.92 -17.62 -6.51
C TRP A 188 -2.66 -18.82 -7.44
N GLU A 189 -1.66 -19.64 -7.13
CA GLU A 189 -1.35 -20.84 -7.89
C GLU A 189 -2.43 -21.93 -7.74
N ASP A 190 -2.99 -22.05 -6.54
CA ASP A 190 -3.90 -23.14 -6.19
C ASP A 190 -5.38 -22.81 -6.47
N LEU A 191 -5.78 -21.54 -6.33
CA LEU A 191 -7.20 -21.16 -6.34
C LEU A 191 -7.48 -19.95 -7.25
N PRO A 192 -8.51 -20.03 -8.12
CA PRO A 192 -9.00 -18.85 -8.82
C PRO A 192 -9.54 -17.82 -7.83
N CYS A 193 -8.79 -16.75 -7.59
CA CYS A 193 -9.15 -15.74 -6.59
C CYS A 193 -9.06 -14.30 -7.12
N ILE A 194 -9.68 -13.39 -6.38
CA ILE A 194 -9.52 -11.94 -6.53
C ILE A 194 -8.84 -11.45 -5.25
N VAL A 195 -7.67 -10.84 -5.39
CA VAL A 195 -6.96 -10.25 -4.26
C VAL A 195 -7.44 -8.82 -4.06
N VAL A 196 -8.00 -8.54 -2.89
CA VAL A 196 -8.39 -7.19 -2.45
C VAL A 196 -7.57 -6.85 -1.21
N LYS A 197 -6.76 -5.80 -1.31
CA LYS A 197 -5.86 -5.35 -0.24
C LYS A 197 -6.12 -3.88 0.07
N GLY A 198 -6.04 -3.52 1.35
CA GLY A 198 -5.98 -2.13 1.81
C GLY A 198 -4.52 -1.72 1.98
N VAL A 199 -4.19 -0.48 1.64
CA VAL A 199 -2.84 0.06 1.81
C VAL A 199 -2.65 0.50 3.26
N CYS A 200 -1.68 -0.07 3.96
CA CYS A 200 -1.37 0.26 5.35
C CYS A 200 0.00 0.92 5.56
N ASP A 201 0.90 0.85 4.56
CA ASP A 201 2.16 1.59 4.54
C ASP A 201 2.66 1.80 3.11
N TYR A 202 3.78 2.52 2.98
CA TYR A 202 4.38 2.88 1.71
C TYR A 202 5.69 2.15 1.40
N ALA A 203 6.07 1.12 2.16
CA ALA A 203 7.35 0.41 2.00
C ALA A 203 8.61 1.33 1.99
N ASP A 204 8.56 2.53 2.60
CA ASP A 204 9.60 3.56 2.58
C ASP A 204 10.42 3.66 3.88
N SER A 205 10.36 2.63 4.74
CA SER A 205 10.97 2.56 6.09
C SER A 205 10.36 3.47 7.17
N HIS A 206 9.51 4.43 6.81
CA HIS A 206 8.84 5.36 7.73
C HIS A 206 7.56 4.74 8.31
N LYS A 207 7.71 3.69 9.11
CA LYS A 207 6.59 2.84 9.53
C LYS A 207 5.50 3.63 10.28
N ASN A 208 4.26 3.50 9.82
CA ASN A 208 3.07 3.95 10.53
C ASN A 208 2.08 2.78 10.69
N LYS A 209 1.95 2.25 11.92
CA LYS A 209 1.06 1.11 12.20
C LYS A 209 -0.43 1.50 12.29
N GLN A 210 -0.75 2.78 12.39
CA GLN A 210 -2.12 3.25 12.63
C GLN A 210 -3.09 2.88 11.51
N TRP A 211 -2.58 2.67 10.29
CA TRP A 211 -3.40 2.34 9.12
C TRP A 211 -3.79 0.87 9.02
N GLN A 212 -3.18 -0.05 9.78
CA GLN A 212 -3.36 -1.49 9.57
C GLN A 212 -4.81 -1.93 9.73
N HIS A 213 -5.46 -1.54 10.83
CA HIS A 213 -6.86 -1.88 11.11
C HIS A 213 -7.80 -1.21 10.11
N PHE A 214 -7.68 0.10 9.90
CA PHE A 214 -8.47 0.84 8.91
C PHE A 214 -8.34 0.23 7.50
N ALA A 215 -7.14 -0.12 7.07
CA ALA A 215 -6.88 -0.72 5.76
C ALA A 215 -7.52 -2.11 5.65
N ALA A 216 -7.45 -2.93 6.69
CA ALA A 216 -8.09 -4.24 6.74
C ALA A 216 -9.63 -4.12 6.65
N ALA A 217 -10.24 -3.24 7.45
CA ALA A 217 -11.67 -2.97 7.39
C ALA A 217 -12.10 -2.44 6.01
N THR A 218 -11.32 -1.52 5.43
CA THR A 218 -11.57 -0.97 4.10
C THR A 218 -11.54 -2.07 3.03
N ALA A 219 -10.56 -2.98 3.08
CA ALA A 219 -10.49 -4.12 2.17
C ALA A 219 -11.70 -5.05 2.31
N ALA A 220 -12.08 -5.39 3.55
CA ALA A 220 -13.25 -6.22 3.83
C ALA A 220 -14.55 -5.58 3.32
N SER A 221 -14.72 -4.27 3.52
CA SER A 221 -15.88 -3.52 3.00
C SER A 221 -15.94 -3.51 1.48
N VAL A 222 -14.79 -3.39 0.80
CA VAL A 222 -14.74 -3.50 -0.67
C VAL A 222 -15.09 -4.92 -1.13
N VAL A 223 -14.59 -5.96 -0.46
CA VAL A 223 -14.97 -7.35 -0.75
C VAL A 223 -16.47 -7.56 -0.60
N LYS A 224 -17.08 -7.09 0.50
CA LYS A 224 -18.53 -7.17 0.72
C LYS A 224 -19.32 -6.47 -0.39
N ALA A 225 -18.90 -5.27 -0.79
CA ALA A 225 -19.51 -4.54 -1.90
C ALA A 225 -19.40 -5.28 -3.25
N LEU A 226 -18.27 -5.94 -3.51
CA LEU A 226 -18.09 -6.76 -4.71
C LEU A 226 -18.99 -8.00 -4.69
N LEU A 227 -19.12 -8.67 -3.54
CA LEU A 227 -19.97 -9.86 -3.37
C LEU A 227 -21.45 -9.53 -3.58
N GLU A 228 -21.95 -8.42 -3.01
CA GLU A 228 -23.33 -7.99 -3.22
C GLU A 228 -23.65 -7.78 -4.70
N ARG A 229 -22.75 -7.10 -5.41
CA ARG A 229 -22.90 -6.88 -6.85
C ARG A 229 -22.90 -8.19 -7.62
N TYR A 230 -22.01 -9.12 -7.26
CA TYR A 230 -21.90 -10.41 -7.93
C TYR A 230 -23.19 -11.23 -7.80
N ILE A 231 -23.76 -11.31 -6.58
CA ILE A 231 -25.00 -12.03 -6.31
C ILE A 231 -26.18 -11.42 -7.09
N GLN A 232 -26.26 -10.09 -7.21
CA GLN A 232 -27.31 -9.41 -7.97
C GLN A 232 -27.25 -9.62 -9.49
N THR A 233 -26.11 -10.08 -10.02
CA THR A 233 -25.91 -10.28 -11.46
C THR A 233 -26.02 -11.75 -11.90
N ARG A 234 -26.37 -12.66 -10.98
CA ARG A 234 -26.67 -14.08 -11.25
C ARG A 234 -28.14 -14.35 -11.02
#